data_AF-A0A381TY72-F1
#
_entry.id   AF-A0A381TY72-F1
#
_cell.length_a   1.000
_cell.length_b   1.000
_cell.length_c   1.000
_cell.angle_alpha   90.00
_cell.angle_beta   90.00
_cell.angle_gamma   90.00
#
_symmetry.space_group_name_H-M   'P 1'
#
loop_
_entity.id
_entity.type
_entity.pdbx_description
1 polymer ?
#
loop_
_entity_poly.entity_id
_entity_poly.type
_entity_poly.pdbx_seq_one_letter_code
_entity_poly.pdbx_strand_id
1 'polypeptide(L)'
;MSNTIMGKDAYWMNFGGLMVLTLVEVAAVGSDLSGIAADYDTTERAITLWILTIIAIPKFMMIAAIFMHLWGEGDSGIMTLTALFPAFFIIIMILFIGLTHPEATTGLPAWCRPGTYGL
;
A
#
# COMPACT_ATOMS: atom_id res chain seq x y z
N MET A 1 15.19 9.65 20.75
CA MET A 1 15.31 8.62 21.81
C MET A 1 14.95 7.28 21.19
N SER A 2 15.70 6.20 21.43
CA SER A 2 15.32 4.87 20.95
C SER A 2 14.02 4.44 21.65
N ASN A 3 12.90 4.63 20.98
CA ASN A 3 11.61 4.17 21.49
C ASN A 3 11.63 2.63 21.52
N THR A 4 11.34 2.04 22.66
CA THR A 4 11.17 0.58 22.76
C THR A 4 9.71 0.25 22.54
N ILE A 5 9.40 -0.65 21.62
CA ILE A 5 8.05 -1.22 21.48
C ILE A 5 8.14 -2.66 22.02
N MET A 6 7.30 -2.99 23.00
CA MET A 6 7.32 -4.30 23.68
C MET A 6 8.67 -4.68 24.32
N GLY A 7 9.42 -3.69 24.82
CA GLY A 7 10.72 -3.93 25.47
C GLY A 7 11.85 -4.32 24.51
N LYS A 8 11.60 -4.31 23.20
CA LYS A 8 12.59 -4.44 22.14
C LYS A 8 12.76 -3.12 21.43
N ASP A 9 13.91 -2.93 20.79
CA ASP A 9 14.18 -1.78 19.95
C ASP A 9 13.12 -1.68 18.83
N ALA A 10 12.41 -0.56 18.78
CA ALA A 10 11.37 -0.31 17.79
C ALA A 10 11.91 -0.41 16.35
N TYR A 11 13.15 0.00 16.12
CA TYR A 11 13.78 -0.08 14.79
C TYR A 11 13.90 -1.53 14.32
N TRP A 12 14.41 -2.40 15.17
CA TRP A 12 14.62 -3.81 14.84
C TRP A 12 13.31 -4.56 14.67
N MET A 13 12.31 -4.26 15.49
CA MET A 13 11.00 -4.88 15.35
C MET A 13 10.27 -4.40 14.08
N ASN A 14 10.37 -3.11 13.75
CA ASN A 14 9.80 -2.56 12.53
C ASN A 14 10.48 -3.13 11.28
N PHE A 15 11.81 -3.22 11.30
CA PHE A 15 12.59 -3.85 10.23
C PHE A 15 12.18 -5.31 10.03
N GLY A 16 12.08 -6.10 11.10
CA GLY A 16 11.61 -7.47 11.03
C GLY A 16 10.18 -7.59 10.48
N GLY A 17 9.27 -6.72 10.93
CA GLY A 17 7.90 -6.66 10.41
C GLY A 17 7.86 -6.36 8.90
N LEU A 18 8.64 -5.39 8.43
CA LEU A 18 8.72 -5.04 7.01
C LEU A 18 9.27 -6.18 6.17
N MET A 19 10.27 -6.91 6.68
CA MET A 19 10.82 -8.08 5.99
C MET A 19 9.77 -9.19 5.87
N VAL A 20 9.00 -9.48 6.92
CA VAL A 20 7.91 -10.47 6.86
C VAL A 20 6.83 -10.05 5.86
N LEU A 21 6.36 -8.80 5.92
CA LEU A 21 5.36 -8.31 4.97
C LEU A 21 5.87 -8.36 3.52
N THR A 22 7.15 -8.08 3.29
CA THR A 22 7.77 -8.18 1.95
C THR A 22 7.88 -9.63 1.49
N LEU A 23 8.22 -10.56 2.37
CA LEU A 23 8.21 -11.99 2.04
C LEU A 23 6.82 -12.47 1.62
N VAL A 24 5.77 -12.00 2.30
CA VAL A 24 4.38 -12.32 1.92
C VAL A 24 4.03 -11.77 0.55
N GLU A 25 4.42 -10.53 0.21
CA GLU A 25 4.19 -9.97 -1.13
C GLU A 25 4.93 -10.76 -2.22
N VAL A 26 6.20 -11.08 -1.99
CA VAL A 26 6.99 -11.89 -2.94
C VAL A 26 6.39 -13.28 -3.10
N ALA A 27 5.93 -13.89 -2.01
CA ALA A 27 5.22 -15.16 -2.06
C ALA A 27 3.92 -15.04 -2.86
N ALA A 28 3.11 -14.01 -2.62
CA ALA A 28 1.85 -13.79 -3.32
C ALA A 28 2.03 -13.57 -4.83
N VAL A 29 3.13 -12.93 -5.25
CA VAL A 29 3.43 -12.74 -6.69
C VAL A 29 4.10 -13.99 -7.30
N GLY A 30 4.84 -14.77 -6.50
CA GLY A 30 5.62 -15.91 -6.97
C GLY A 30 4.92 -17.27 -6.89
N SER A 31 3.79 -17.38 -6.19
CA SER A 31 3.01 -18.61 -6.05
C SER A 31 1.79 -18.64 -6.98
N ASP A 32 1.30 -19.85 -7.26
CA ASP A 32 0.00 -20.04 -7.94
C ASP A 32 -1.14 -19.90 -6.92
N LEU A 33 -1.97 -18.86 -7.07
CA LEU A 33 -3.14 -18.62 -6.21
C LEU A 33 -4.47 -19.05 -6.86
N SER A 34 -4.45 -19.83 -7.95
CA SER A 34 -5.66 -20.25 -8.66
C SER A 34 -6.67 -20.98 -7.78
N GLY A 35 -6.22 -21.86 -6.86
CA GLY A 35 -7.08 -22.57 -5.92
C GLY A 35 -7.78 -21.64 -4.94
N ILE A 36 -7.07 -20.62 -4.43
CA ILE A 36 -7.64 -19.61 -3.54
C ILE A 36 -8.60 -18.72 -4.34
N ALA A 37 -8.26 -18.37 -5.57
CA ALA A 37 -9.10 -17.57 -6.45
C ALA A 37 -10.45 -18.23 -6.74
N ALA A 38 -10.47 -19.55 -6.93
CA ALA A 38 -11.70 -20.31 -7.13
C ALA A 38 -12.64 -20.27 -5.91
N ASP A 39 -12.10 -20.37 -4.69
CA ASP A 39 -12.90 -20.33 -3.45
C ASP A 39 -13.57 -18.96 -3.21
N TYR A 40 -12.97 -17.89 -3.74
CA TYR A 40 -13.48 -16.51 -3.62
C TYR A 40 -14.19 -15.99 -4.87
N ASP A 41 -14.55 -16.86 -5.82
CA ASP A 41 -15.22 -16.52 -7.09
C ASP A 41 -14.54 -15.34 -7.81
N THR A 42 -13.21 -15.36 -7.87
CA THR A 42 -12.42 -14.26 -8.40
C THR A 42 -11.22 -14.76 -9.22
N THR A 43 -10.42 -13.83 -9.75
CA THR A 43 -9.22 -14.17 -10.53
C THR A 43 -7.97 -14.15 -9.66
N GLU A 44 -6.98 -14.96 -10.02
CA GLU A 44 -5.67 -14.99 -9.37
C GLU A 44 -5.02 -13.60 -9.30
N ARG A 45 -5.13 -12.83 -10.39
CA ARG A 45 -4.64 -11.46 -10.45
C ARG A 45 -5.35 -10.54 -9.47
N ALA A 46 -6.66 -10.67 -9.33
CA ALA A 46 -7.42 -9.89 -8.38
C ALA A 46 -6.94 -10.19 -6.95
N ILE A 47 -6.85 -11.47 -6.56
CA ILE A 47 -6.37 -11.83 -5.21
C ILE A 47 -4.95 -11.31 -4.95
N THR A 48 -4.05 -11.46 -5.92
CA THR A 48 -2.68 -10.96 -5.80
C THR A 48 -2.69 -9.44 -5.56
N LEU A 49 -3.46 -8.67 -6.33
CA LEU A 49 -3.59 -7.22 -6.15
C LEU A 49 -4.22 -6.85 -4.81
N TRP A 50 -5.20 -7.61 -4.33
CA TRP A 50 -5.79 -7.41 -3.00
C TRP A 50 -4.75 -7.62 -1.89
N ILE A 51 -3.97 -8.69 -1.95
CA ILE A 51 -2.91 -8.97 -0.97
C ILE A 51 -1.89 -7.84 -0.95
N LEU A 52 -1.38 -7.42 -2.12
CA LEU A 52 -0.41 -6.34 -2.23
C LEU A 52 -0.96 -5.01 -1.67
N THR A 53 -2.22 -4.70 -1.98
CA THR A 53 -2.86 -3.44 -1.56
C THR A 53 -3.11 -3.42 -0.05
N ILE A 54 -3.59 -4.53 0.51
CA ILE A 54 -3.83 -4.66 1.95
C ILE A 54 -2.52 -4.57 2.74
N ILE A 55 -1.43 -5.17 2.23
CA ILE A 55 -0.11 -5.11 2.88
C ILE A 55 0.56 -3.73 2.75
N ALA A 56 0.30 -3.00 1.66
CA ALA A 56 0.87 -1.67 1.45
C ALA A 56 0.51 -0.68 2.57
N ILE A 57 -0.70 -0.80 3.14
CA ILE A 57 -1.18 0.10 4.22
C ILE A 57 -0.35 -0.03 5.50
N PRO A 58 -0.24 -1.19 6.17
CA PRO A 58 0.56 -1.32 7.38
C PRO A 58 2.04 -1.04 7.12
N LYS A 59 2.58 -1.40 5.95
CA LYS A 59 3.95 -1.05 5.57
C LYS A 59 4.18 0.45 5.54
N PHE A 60 3.28 1.20 4.89
CA PHE A 60 3.36 2.65 4.81
C PHE A 60 3.34 3.26 6.22
N MET A 61 2.42 2.80 7.08
CA MET A 61 2.33 3.28 8.46
C MET A 61 3.58 2.96 9.28
N MET A 62 4.14 1.76 9.13
CA MET A 62 5.37 1.32 9.79
C MET A 62 6.58 2.16 9.41
N ILE A 63 6.73 2.49 8.12
CA ILE A 63 7.81 3.35 7.63
C ILE A 63 7.60 4.79 8.13
N ALA A 64 6.39 5.34 7.96
CA ALA A 64 6.07 6.70 8.34
C ALA A 64 6.24 6.94 9.84
N ALA A 65 5.69 6.06 10.68
CA ALA A 65 5.72 6.22 12.13
C ALA A 65 7.13 6.10 12.71
N ILE A 66 7.91 5.09 12.30
CA ILE A 66 9.17 4.74 12.97
C ILE A 66 10.40 5.22 12.19
N PHE A 67 10.49 4.98 10.88
CA PHE A 67 11.68 5.36 10.10
C PHE A 67 11.71 6.84 9.70
N MET A 68 10.54 7.42 9.45
CA MET A 68 10.42 8.86 9.18
C MET A 68 10.19 9.69 10.46
N HIS A 69 10.15 9.04 11.64
CA HIS A 69 9.89 9.67 12.95
C HIS A 69 8.64 10.57 12.98
N LEU A 70 7.63 10.27 12.14
CA LEU A 70 6.38 11.02 12.10
C LEU A 70 5.46 10.69 13.28
N TRP A 71 5.89 9.83 14.20
CA TRP A 71 5.12 9.47 15.38
C TRP A 71 6.00 9.35 16.64
N GLY A 72 5.52 9.90 17.76
CA GLY A 72 6.15 9.73 19.08
C GLY A 72 7.25 10.73 19.45
N GLU A 73 7.56 11.71 18.59
CA GLU A 73 8.49 12.80 18.90
C GLU A 73 7.76 14.13 19.09
N GLY A 74 8.34 15.05 19.88
CA GLY A 74 7.72 16.33 20.24
C GLY A 74 7.36 17.23 19.06
N ASP A 75 8.03 17.06 17.92
CA ASP A 75 7.79 17.80 16.67
C ASP A 75 7.13 16.95 15.56
N SER A 76 6.73 15.71 15.88
CA SER A 76 6.17 14.77 14.90
C SER A 76 4.87 15.28 14.26
N GLY A 77 4.10 16.11 14.97
CA GLY A 77 2.86 16.70 14.47
C GLY A 77 3.08 17.64 13.28
N ILE A 78 4.04 18.57 13.36
CA ILE A 78 4.31 19.50 12.25
C ILE A 78 4.91 18.75 11.06
N MET A 79 5.82 17.80 11.31
CA MET A 79 6.45 17.00 10.26
C MET A 79 5.43 16.14 9.52
N THR A 80 4.48 15.55 10.24
CA THR A 80 3.38 14.78 9.62
C THR A 80 2.50 15.67 8.75
N LEU A 81 2.20 16.88 9.21
CA LEU A 81 1.37 17.83 8.47
C LEU A 81 2.08 18.32 7.20
N THR A 82 3.41 18.54 7.27
CA THR A 82 4.23 18.83 6.09
C THR A 82 4.35 17.66 5.11
N ALA A 83 4.24 16.41 5.58
CA ALA A 83 4.21 15.22 4.71
C ALA A 83 2.82 14.99 4.08
N LEU A 84 1.74 15.30 4.81
CA LEU A 84 0.37 15.16 4.33
C LEU A 84 0.00 16.19 3.27
N PHE A 85 0.54 17.41 3.33
CA PHE A 85 0.26 18.46 2.35
C PHE A 85 0.60 18.08 0.90
N PRO A 86 1.84 17.62 0.55
CA PRO A 86 2.15 17.16 -0.79
C PRO A 86 1.41 15.87 -1.15
N ALA A 87 1.17 14.96 -0.18
CA ALA A 87 0.40 13.74 -0.43
C ALA A 87 -1.04 14.06 -0.85
N PHE A 88 -1.69 15.01 -0.17
CA PHE A 88 -3.01 15.53 -0.55
C PHE A 88 -3.00 16.09 -1.97
N PHE A 89 -2.01 16.92 -2.30
CA PHE A 89 -1.91 17.50 -3.64
C PHE A 89 -1.71 16.42 -4.72
N ILE A 90 -0.90 15.40 -4.47
CA ILE A 90 -0.70 14.26 -5.38
C ILE A 90 -2.02 13.50 -5.59
N ILE A 91 -2.76 13.21 -4.52
CA ILE A 91 -4.06 12.52 -4.61
C ILE A 91 -5.03 13.33 -5.45
N ILE A 92 -5.14 14.63 -5.18
CA ILE A 92 -5.98 15.55 -5.95
C ILE A 92 -5.53 15.58 -7.41
N MET A 93 -4.23 15.72 -7.68
CA MET A 93 -3.68 15.73 -9.04
C MET A 93 -4.05 14.44 -9.80
N ILE A 94 -3.84 13.26 -9.20
CA ILE A 94 -4.18 11.97 -9.82
C ILE A 94 -5.69 11.88 -10.09
N LEU A 95 -6.51 12.32 -9.14
CA LEU A 95 -7.98 12.33 -9.30
C LEU A 95 -8.41 13.26 -10.44
N PHE A 96 -7.88 14.48 -10.52
CA PHE A 96 -8.21 15.43 -11.59
C PHE A 96 -7.69 14.97 -12.95
N ILE A 97 -6.49 14.37 -13.03
CA ILE A 97 -6.03 13.71 -14.26
C ILE A 97 -7.03 12.63 -14.67
N GLY A 98 -7.47 11.79 -13.73
CA GLY A 98 -8.46 10.75 -13.98
C GLY A 98 -9.84 11.27 -14.38
N LEU A 99 -10.25 12.47 -13.96
CA LEU A 99 -11.54 13.06 -14.31
C LEU A 99 -11.51 13.91 -15.59
N THR A 100 -10.35 14.44 -15.97
CA THR A 100 -10.22 15.42 -17.07
C THR A 100 -9.52 14.87 -18.31
N HIS A 101 -8.84 13.72 -18.22
CA HIS A 101 -8.20 13.11 -19.37
C HIS A 101 -9.22 12.36 -20.24
N PRO A 102 -9.31 12.62 -21.56
CA PRO A 102 -10.33 12.04 -22.44
C PRO A 102 -10.24 10.51 -22.55
N GLU A 103 -9.08 9.94 -22.22
CA GLU A 103 -8.80 8.50 -22.21
C GLU A 103 -8.67 7.91 -20.80
N ALA A 104 -9.03 8.64 -19.73
CA ALA A 104 -8.83 8.16 -18.36
C ALA A 104 -9.56 6.84 -18.04
N THR A 105 -10.71 6.62 -18.68
CA THR A 105 -11.50 5.39 -18.51
C THR A 105 -11.40 4.45 -19.70
N THR A 106 -10.87 4.89 -20.84
CA THR A 106 -10.88 4.14 -22.11
C THR A 106 -9.50 3.74 -22.63
N GLY A 107 -8.45 4.49 -22.30
CA GLY A 107 -7.06 4.21 -22.71
C GLY A 107 -6.32 3.22 -21.82
N LEU A 108 -6.92 2.82 -20.69
CA LEU A 108 -6.40 1.77 -19.83
C LEU A 108 -6.63 0.38 -20.46
N PRO A 109 -5.70 -0.56 -20.32
CA PRO A 109 -5.92 -1.96 -20.72
C PRO A 109 -7.21 -2.52 -20.11
N ALA A 110 -7.89 -3.43 -20.83
CA ALA A 110 -9.22 -3.94 -20.44
C ALA A 110 -9.30 -4.53 -19.01
N TRP A 111 -8.18 -4.99 -18.46
CA TRP A 111 -8.08 -5.54 -17.11
C TRP A 111 -8.02 -4.48 -15.99
N CYS A 112 -7.72 -3.22 -16.32
CA CYS A 112 -7.74 -2.08 -15.39
C CYS A 112 -9.04 -1.27 -15.45
N ARG A 113 -9.93 -1.58 -16.40
CA ARG A 113 -11.14 -0.81 -16.69
C ARG A 113 -12.36 -1.47 -16.03
N PRO A 114 -13.12 -0.76 -15.17
CA PRO A 114 -14.36 -1.28 -14.61
C PRO A 114 -15.39 -1.57 -15.71
N GLY A 115 -15.96 -2.78 -15.72
CA GLY A 115 -17.02 -3.19 -16.64
C GLY A 115 -16.58 -3.73 -18.01
N THR A 116 -15.28 -3.87 -18.28
CA THR A 116 -14.75 -4.45 -19.54
C THR A 116 -13.97 -5.75 -19.34
N TYR A 117 -14.12 -6.39 -18.18
CA TYR A 117 -13.75 -7.79 -18.00
C TYR A 117 -14.70 -8.58 -18.91
N GLY A 118 -14.23 -9.03 -20.06
CA GLY A 118 -15.00 -9.79 -21.04
C GLY A 118 -15.46 -11.13 -20.48
N LEU A 119 -16.51 -11.06 -19.66
CA LEU A 119 -17.49 -12.12 -19.44
C LEU A 119 -18.29 -12.34 -20.72
#